data_AF-A0A0D2F5W2-F1
#
_entry.id   AF-A0A0D2F5W2-F1
#
_cell.length_a   1.000
_cell.length_b   1.000
_cell.length_c   1.000
_cell.angle_alpha   90.00
_cell.angle_beta   90.00
_cell.angle_gamma   90.00
#
_symmetry.space_group_name_H-M   'P 1'
#
loop_
_entity.id
_entity.type
_entity.pdbx_description
1 polymer ?
#
loop_
_entity_poly.entity_id
_entity_poly.type
_entity_poly.pdbx_seq_one_letter_code
_entity_poly.pdbx_strand_id
1 'polypeptide(L)'
;MPVISRIVSMGLRVCELAFAGVVAGIVGSYLDDYRHGNGWPLARFIYIEIVAGISLLLGLLWLLPFAGGFFHWPMDIILSFAWFASFGLLVEWANGTGCDGDTFDWNQISFHGFCGRYRAAEAFSFLSAIFWILSALVGLWFVHRERRKTVAAAPVAQGP
;
A
#
# COMPACT_ATOMS: atom_id res chain seq x y z
N MET A 1 -12.67 -17.16 -12.80
CA MET A 1 -12.93 -15.91 -12.04
C MET A 1 -13.97 -15.10 -12.81
N PRO A 2 -15.00 -14.51 -12.18
CA PRO A 2 -15.88 -13.56 -12.86
C PRO A 2 -15.09 -12.39 -13.47
N VAL A 3 -15.54 -11.83 -14.59
CA VAL A 3 -14.83 -10.72 -15.27
C VAL A 3 -14.72 -9.49 -14.35
N ILE A 4 -15.80 -9.18 -13.62
CA ILE A 4 -15.87 -8.05 -12.69
C ILE A 4 -14.76 -8.13 -11.63
N SER A 5 -14.53 -9.32 -11.05
CA SER A 5 -13.47 -9.44 -10.04
C SER A 5 -12.09 -9.22 -10.62
N ARG A 6 -11.86 -9.63 -11.87
CA ARG A 6 -10.58 -9.40 -12.53
C ARG A 6 -10.33 -7.91 -12.74
N ILE A 7 -11.36 -7.17 -13.14
CA ILE A 7 -11.28 -5.71 -13.34
C ILE A 7 -11.04 -5.00 -12.00
N VAL A 8 -11.79 -5.37 -10.95
CA VAL A 8 -11.62 -4.79 -9.61
C VAL A 8 -10.23 -5.05 -9.06
N SER A 9 -9.75 -6.30 -9.13
CA SER A 9 -8.39 -6.63 -8.69
C SER A 9 -7.33 -5.89 -9.50
N MET A 10 -7.47 -5.80 -10.82
CA MET A 10 -6.52 -5.07 -11.66
C MET A 10 -6.53 -3.57 -11.35
N GLY A 11 -7.71 -2.97 -11.14
CA GLY A 11 -7.86 -1.58 -10.74
C GLY A 11 -7.23 -1.28 -9.38
N LEU A 12 -7.51 -2.12 -8.37
CA LEU A 12 -6.88 -2.03 -7.05
C LEU A 12 -5.35 -2.04 -7.14
N ARG A 13 -4.77 -2.96 -7.93
CA ARG A 13 -3.33 -3.01 -8.17
C ARG A 13 -2.80 -1.74 -8.80
N VAL A 14 -3.42 -1.26 -9.88
CA VAL A 14 -2.99 -0.02 -10.54
C VAL A 14 -3.01 1.16 -9.56
N CYS A 15 -4.03 1.25 -8.70
CA CYS A 15 -4.09 2.26 -7.65
C CYS A 15 -2.97 2.11 -6.62
N GLU A 16 -2.66 0.88 -6.16
CA GLU A 16 -1.54 0.61 -5.25
C GLU A 16 -0.20 1.05 -5.86
N LEU A 17 0.07 0.72 -7.14
CA LEU A 17 1.28 1.18 -7.81
C LEU A 17 1.32 2.70 -7.93
N ALA A 18 0.19 3.33 -8.26
CA ALA A 18 0.13 4.78 -8.40
C ALA A 18 0.44 5.48 -7.06
N PHE A 19 -0.20 5.05 -5.97
CA PHE A 19 0.05 5.64 -4.65
C PHE A 19 1.46 5.36 -4.14
N ALA A 20 1.96 4.13 -4.31
CA ALA A 20 3.34 3.79 -3.96
C ALA A 20 4.34 4.64 -4.76
N GLY A 21 4.09 4.84 -6.06
CA GLY A 21 4.94 5.67 -6.93
C GLY A 21 4.94 7.14 -6.55
N VAL A 22 3.78 7.69 -6.18
CA VAL A 22 3.70 9.07 -5.69
C VAL A 22 4.49 9.25 -4.40
N VAL A 23 4.35 8.33 -3.43
CA VAL A 23 5.09 8.42 -2.17
C VAL A 23 6.59 8.21 -2.38
N ALA A 24 7.00 7.23 -3.20
CA ALA A 24 8.42 7.01 -3.55
C ALA A 24 9.03 8.25 -4.22
N GLY A 25 8.30 8.88 -5.14
CA GLY A 25 8.77 10.10 -5.80
C GLY A 25 8.97 11.26 -4.82
N ILE A 26 8.04 11.46 -3.88
CA ILE A 26 8.13 12.53 -2.88
C ILE A 26 9.23 12.23 -1.87
N VAL A 27 9.25 11.03 -1.28
CA VAL A 27 10.22 10.62 -0.26
C VAL A 27 11.62 10.52 -0.83
N GLY A 28 11.78 9.98 -2.04
CA GLY A 28 13.04 9.97 -2.77
C GLY A 28 13.61 11.37 -3.02
N SER A 29 12.76 12.36 -3.29
CA SER A 29 13.22 13.75 -3.41
C SER A 29 13.76 14.32 -2.10
N TYR A 30 13.12 14.00 -0.97
CA TYR A 30 13.66 14.38 0.34
C TYR A 30 14.99 13.67 0.62
N LEU A 31 15.11 12.40 0.26
CA LEU A 31 16.34 11.63 0.48
C LEU A 31 17.55 12.20 -0.29
N ASP A 32 17.35 12.70 -1.51
CA ASP A 32 18.42 13.32 -2.30
C ASP A 32 18.90 14.65 -1.68
N ASP A 33 17.96 15.46 -1.18
CA ASP A 33 18.26 16.71 -0.49
C ASP A 33 19.04 16.47 0.84
N TYR A 34 18.79 15.34 1.52
CA TYR A 34 19.43 14.98 2.78
C TYR A 34 20.82 14.33 2.65
N ARG A 35 21.48 14.37 1.48
CA ARG A 35 22.79 13.75 1.22
C ARG A 35 23.90 14.00 2.25
N HIS A 36 23.83 15.06 3.04
CA HIS A 36 24.83 15.42 4.06
C HIS A 36 24.32 15.36 5.51
N GLY A 37 23.05 15.01 5.73
CA GLY A 37 22.41 15.02 7.05
C GLY A 37 22.42 13.64 7.70
N ASN A 38 23.21 13.46 8.76
CA ASN A 38 23.15 12.25 9.58
C ASN A 38 22.09 12.47 10.68
N GLY A 39 21.08 11.62 10.78
CA GLY A 39 20.12 11.72 11.87
C GLY A 39 18.94 10.77 11.80
N TRP A 40 18.21 10.69 12.93
CA TRP A 40 16.94 9.96 13.08
C TRP A 40 15.91 10.20 11.96
N PRO A 41 15.74 11.41 11.39
CA PRO A 41 14.80 11.64 10.29
C PRO A 41 15.13 10.82 9.04
N LEU A 42 16.43 10.67 8.71
CA LEU A 42 16.86 9.93 7.52
C LEU A 42 16.44 8.47 7.58
N ALA A 43 16.54 7.82 8.74
CA ALA A 43 16.14 6.43 8.93
C ALA A 43 14.64 6.22 8.67
N ARG A 44 13.79 7.19 9.04
CA ARG A 44 12.34 7.15 8.79
C ARG A 44 12.04 7.22 7.30
N PHE A 45 12.68 8.14 6.58
CA PHE A 45 12.49 8.29 5.14
C PHE A 45 13.01 7.08 4.36
N ILE A 46 14.16 6.50 4.75
CA ILE A 46 14.66 5.25 4.16
C ILE A 46 13.66 4.11 4.34
N TYR A 47 13.06 3.97 5.53
CA TYR A 47 12.03 2.95 5.76
C TYR A 47 10.84 3.13 4.81
N ILE A 48 10.32 4.35 4.69
CA ILE A 48 9.17 4.63 3.82
C ILE A 48 9.53 4.36 2.34
N GLU A 49 10.73 4.74 1.91
CA GLU A 49 11.21 4.49 0.56
C GLU A 49 11.34 2.99 0.25
N ILE A 50 11.85 2.19 1.19
CA ILE A 50 11.93 0.74 1.06
C ILE A 50 10.53 0.14 0.94
N VAL A 51 9.58 0.55 1.79
CA VAL A 51 8.20 0.07 1.73
C VAL A 51 7.57 0.44 0.38
N ALA A 52 7.78 1.66 -0.11
CA ALA A 52 7.28 2.11 -1.40
C ALA A 52 7.92 1.34 -2.57
N GLY A 53 9.24 1.13 -2.55
CA GLY A 53 9.96 0.36 -3.55
C GLY A 53 9.53 -1.11 -3.61
N ILE A 54 9.39 -1.77 -2.45
CA ILE A 54 8.87 -3.14 -2.38
C ILE A 54 7.43 -3.20 -2.91
N SER A 55 6.59 -2.22 -2.55
CA SER A 55 5.20 -2.13 -3.03
C SER A 55 5.14 -1.96 -4.55
N LEU A 56 6.01 -1.15 -5.14
CA LEU A 56 6.11 -0.98 -6.59
C LEU A 56 6.54 -2.27 -7.29
N LEU A 57 7.58 -2.93 -6.78
CA LEU A 57 8.07 -4.19 -7.34
C LEU A 57 7.01 -5.29 -7.28
N LEU A 58 6.36 -5.47 -6.12
CA LEU A 58 5.35 -6.50 -5.93
C LEU A 58 4.05 -6.17 -6.65
N GLY A 59 3.61 -4.91 -6.64
CA GLY A 59 2.48 -4.46 -7.43
C GLY A 59 2.69 -4.74 -8.92
N LEU A 60 3.87 -4.40 -9.46
CA LEU A 60 4.20 -4.65 -10.86
C LEU A 60 4.29 -6.15 -11.16
N LEU A 61 4.90 -6.93 -10.26
CA LEU A 61 5.01 -8.38 -10.41
C LEU A 61 3.64 -9.05 -10.44
N TRP A 62 2.70 -8.66 -9.58
CA TRP A 62 1.34 -9.22 -9.56
C TRP A 62 0.42 -8.70 -10.66
N LEU A 63 0.77 -7.60 -11.33
CA LEU A 63 0.08 -7.17 -12.55
C LEU A 63 0.31 -8.18 -13.68
N LEU A 64 1.44 -8.88 -13.68
CA LEU A 64 1.74 -9.91 -14.67
C LEU A 64 0.86 -11.15 -14.42
N PRO A 65 0.19 -11.68 -15.47
CA PRO A 65 -0.74 -12.81 -15.33
C PRO A 65 -0.08 -14.12 -14.86
N PHE A 66 1.25 -14.17 -14.82
CA PHE A 66 2.03 -15.35 -14.40
C PHE A 66 2.25 -15.43 -12.88
N ALA A 67 2.05 -14.33 -12.14
CA ALA A 67 2.32 -14.25 -10.70
C ALA A 67 1.11 -14.56 -9.82
N GLY A 68 0.05 -15.16 -10.37
CA GLY A 68 -1.22 -15.47 -9.70
C GLY A 68 -1.16 -16.58 -8.65
N GLY A 69 -0.14 -16.57 -7.78
CA GLY A 69 0.00 -17.52 -6.68
C GLY A 69 -1.00 -17.28 -5.54
N PHE A 70 -1.25 -18.33 -4.76
CA PHE A 70 -2.07 -18.31 -3.53
C PHE A 70 -1.52 -17.37 -2.42
N PHE A 71 -0.32 -16.83 -2.63
CA PHE A 71 0.47 -16.04 -1.67
C PHE A 71 0.28 -14.52 -1.77
N HIS A 72 -0.62 -14.00 -2.62
CA HIS A 72 -0.85 -12.55 -2.71
C HIS A 72 -1.50 -11.99 -1.44
N TRP A 73 -2.55 -12.65 -0.92
CA TRP A 73 -3.35 -12.10 0.18
C TRP A 73 -2.58 -11.87 1.49
N PRO A 74 -1.65 -12.75 1.96
CA PRO A 74 -0.90 -12.48 3.19
C PRO A 74 0.11 -11.35 2.97
N MET A 75 0.71 -11.28 1.79
CA MET A 75 1.70 -10.26 1.48
C MET A 75 1.05 -8.88 1.39
N ASP A 76 -0.17 -8.80 0.86
CA ASP A 76 -0.98 -7.58 0.86
C ASP A 76 -1.26 -7.07 2.28
N ILE A 77 -1.54 -7.97 3.23
CA ILE A 77 -1.74 -7.61 4.65
C ILE A 77 -0.47 -7.06 5.26
N ILE A 78 0.68 -7.72 5.03
CA ILE A 78 1.97 -7.28 5.54
C ILE A 78 2.31 -5.89 5.00
N LEU A 79 2.10 -5.66 3.70
CA LEU A 79 2.33 -4.37 3.07
C LEU A 79 1.40 -3.30 3.62
N SER A 80 0.13 -3.63 3.87
CA SER A 80 -0.79 -2.70 4.51
C SER A 80 -0.29 -2.24 5.88
N PHE A 81 0.15 -3.16 6.74
CA PHE A 81 0.71 -2.79 8.03
C PHE A 81 1.99 -1.97 7.91
N ALA A 82 2.84 -2.30 6.93
CA ALA A 82 4.02 -1.49 6.63
C ALA A 82 3.63 -0.06 6.19
N TRP A 83 2.60 0.10 5.36
CA TRP A 83 2.07 1.40 4.96
C TRP A 83 1.44 2.18 6.11
N PHE A 84 0.73 1.53 7.04
CA PHE A 84 0.26 2.20 8.27
C PHE A 84 1.42 2.65 9.15
N ALA A 85 2.49 1.85 9.26
CA ALA A 85 3.69 2.27 9.96
C ALA A 85 4.37 3.45 9.25
N SER A 86 4.44 3.45 7.91
CA SER A 86 4.92 4.59 7.12
C SER A 86 4.08 5.85 7.36
N PHE A 87 2.75 5.72 7.38
CA PHE A 87 1.85 6.82 7.74
C PHE A 87 2.15 7.34 9.15
N GLY A 88 2.24 6.47 10.15
CA GLY A 88 2.55 6.86 11.52
C GLY A 88 3.89 7.60 11.65
N LEU A 89 4.92 7.15 10.91
CA LEU A 89 6.22 7.83 10.86
C LEU A 89 6.14 9.22 10.22
N LEU A 90 5.25 9.39 9.22
CA LEU A 90 5.00 10.69 8.61
C LEU A 90 4.27 11.63 9.59
N VAL A 91 3.22 11.16 10.27
CA VAL A 91 2.50 11.97 11.28
C VAL A 91 3.44 12.41 12.41
N GLU A 92 4.27 11.50 12.92
CA GLU A 92 5.19 11.82 14.03
C GLU A 92 6.18 12.91 13.65
N TRP A 93 6.66 12.92 12.40
CA TRP A 93 7.58 13.96 11.94
C TRP A 93 6.85 15.26 11.58
N ALA A 94 5.60 15.21 11.07
CA ALA A 94 4.78 16.39 10.85
C ALA A 94 4.66 17.23 12.12
N ASN A 95 4.33 16.60 13.25
CA ASN A 95 4.22 17.24 14.57
C ASN A 95 5.53 17.92 15.03
N GLY A 96 6.69 17.48 14.52
CA GLY A 96 7.98 18.09 14.82
C GLY A 96 8.34 19.28 13.93
N THR A 97 7.56 19.53 12.87
CA THR A 97 7.80 20.60 11.90
C THR A 97 6.69 21.65 11.99
N GLY A 98 6.99 22.91 11.65
CA GLY A 98 5.99 23.99 11.61
C GLY A 98 4.88 23.81 10.55
N CYS A 99 4.77 22.63 9.95
CA CYS A 99 3.68 22.21 9.06
C CYS A 99 2.47 21.65 9.83
N ASP A 100 2.44 21.79 11.16
CA ASP A 100 1.37 21.36 12.05
C ASP A 100 0.00 21.89 11.60
N GLY A 101 -1.01 21.03 11.65
CA GLY A 101 -2.35 21.28 11.13
C GLY A 101 -3.12 19.98 10.98
N ASP A 102 -4.44 20.06 10.81
CA ASP A 102 -5.27 18.86 10.68
C ASP A 102 -4.75 17.98 9.54
N THR A 103 -4.26 16.77 9.88
CA THR A 103 -3.80 15.72 8.94
C THR A 103 -4.80 15.48 7.80
N PHE A 104 -6.08 15.76 8.04
CA PHE A 104 -7.18 15.58 7.08
C PHE A 104 -7.66 16.88 6.42
N ASP A 105 -6.96 18.01 6.56
CA ASP A 105 -7.28 19.23 5.80
C ASP A 105 -6.69 19.19 4.38
N TRP A 106 -7.42 18.53 3.48
CA TRP A 106 -7.07 18.40 2.07
C TRP A 106 -7.07 19.75 1.31
N ASN A 107 -7.74 20.78 1.83
CA ASN A 107 -7.77 22.10 1.17
C ASN A 107 -6.40 22.76 1.08
N GLN A 108 -5.45 22.34 1.92
CA GLN A 108 -4.12 22.93 1.97
C GLN A 108 -3.07 22.17 1.15
N ILE A 109 -3.42 21.06 0.50
CA ILE A 109 -2.49 20.27 -0.31
C ILE A 109 -1.99 21.07 -1.53
N SER A 110 -2.75 22.06 -2.00
CA SER A 110 -2.38 22.89 -3.15
C SER A 110 -1.39 24.02 -2.86
N PHE A 111 -1.02 24.27 -1.59
CA PHE A 111 -0.04 25.31 -1.29
C PHE A 111 1.36 24.81 -1.68
N HIS A 112 1.86 25.37 -2.79
CA HIS A 112 3.19 25.15 -3.34
C HIS A 112 4.25 25.27 -2.24
N GLY A 113 4.75 24.14 -1.74
CA GLY A 113 5.73 24.16 -0.67
C GLY A 113 6.05 22.79 -0.10
N PHE A 114 7.07 22.78 0.74
CA PHE A 114 7.54 21.61 1.48
C PHE A 114 6.41 20.94 2.28
N CYS A 115 5.58 21.73 2.98
CA CYS A 115 4.45 21.21 3.76
C CYS A 115 3.38 20.55 2.88
N GLY A 116 3.07 21.11 1.69
CA GLY A 116 2.06 20.54 0.79
C GLY A 116 2.47 19.18 0.23
N ARG A 117 3.75 19.05 -0.19
CA ARG A 117 4.32 17.76 -0.62
C ARG A 117 4.32 16.74 0.51
N TYR A 118 4.62 17.19 1.72
CA TYR A 118 4.64 16.32 2.89
C TYR A 118 3.25 15.77 3.22
N ARG A 119 2.25 16.64 3.32
CA ARG A 119 0.85 16.25 3.55
C ARG A 119 0.30 15.35 2.44
N ALA A 120 0.71 15.58 1.20
CA ALA A 120 0.38 14.68 0.10
C ALA A 120 0.97 13.27 0.35
N ALA A 121 2.26 13.16 0.71
CA ALA A 121 2.87 11.87 1.01
C ALA A 121 2.19 11.15 2.19
N GLU A 122 1.84 11.89 3.25
CA GLU A 122 1.08 11.38 4.39
C GLU A 122 -0.27 10.80 3.93
N ALA A 123 -1.05 11.58 3.18
CA ALA A 123 -2.37 11.16 2.75
C ALA A 123 -2.34 9.99 1.75
N PHE A 124 -1.40 10.00 0.81
CA PHE A 124 -1.21 8.89 -0.14
C PHE A 124 -0.68 7.62 0.54
N SER A 125 0.12 7.75 1.61
CA SER A 125 0.57 6.58 2.38
C SER A 125 -0.59 5.89 3.09
N PHE A 126 -1.54 6.66 3.63
CA PHE A 126 -2.76 6.14 4.25
C PHE A 126 -3.69 5.50 3.22
N LEU A 127 -3.90 6.15 2.07
CA LEU A 127 -4.69 5.58 0.97
C LEU A 127 -4.06 4.27 0.48
N SER A 128 -2.74 4.23 0.29
CA SER A 128 -2.03 3.00 -0.07
C SER A 128 -2.33 1.89 0.96
N ALA A 129 -2.21 2.17 2.26
CA ALA A 129 -2.53 1.20 3.32
C ALA A 129 -3.94 0.61 3.19
N ILE A 130 -4.94 1.45 2.91
CA ILE A 130 -6.34 1.03 2.69
C ILE A 130 -6.47 0.16 1.45
N PHE A 131 -5.87 0.56 0.33
CA PHE A 131 -5.98 -0.18 -0.93
C PHE A 131 -5.35 -1.58 -0.80
N TRP A 132 -4.21 -1.70 -0.11
CA TRP A 132 -3.61 -2.99 0.20
C TRP A 132 -4.52 -3.88 1.06
N ILE A 133 -5.25 -3.32 2.05
CA ILE A 133 -6.26 -4.10 2.81
C ILE A 133 -7.38 -4.55 1.90
N LEU A 134 -7.91 -3.67 1.05
CA LEU A 134 -9.01 -4.02 0.16
C LEU A 134 -8.59 -5.14 -0.80
N SER A 135 -7.38 -5.10 -1.34
CA SER A 135 -6.80 -6.18 -2.13
C SER A 135 -6.67 -7.47 -1.34
N ALA A 136 -6.18 -7.40 -0.10
CA ALA A 136 -6.09 -8.55 0.79
C ALA A 136 -7.47 -9.18 1.05
N LEU A 137 -8.49 -8.37 1.34
CA LEU A 137 -9.86 -8.82 1.59
C LEU A 137 -10.47 -9.49 0.36
N VAL A 138 -10.26 -8.90 -0.82
CA VAL A 138 -10.70 -9.48 -2.10
C VAL A 138 -10.01 -10.82 -2.33
N GLY A 139 -8.69 -10.90 -2.13
CA GLY A 139 -7.92 -12.14 -2.23
C GLY A 139 -8.38 -13.22 -1.25
N LEU A 140 -8.58 -12.84 0.01
CA LEU A 140 -9.07 -13.71 1.08
C LEU A 140 -10.46 -14.26 0.75
N TRP A 141 -11.35 -13.41 0.22
CA TRP A 141 -12.70 -13.81 -0.19
C TRP A 141 -12.66 -14.86 -1.31
N PHE A 142 -11.77 -14.72 -2.29
CA PHE A 142 -11.59 -15.73 -3.35
C PHE A 142 -11.14 -17.07 -2.80
N VAL A 143 -10.10 -17.06 -1.96
CA VAL A 143 -9.57 -18.28 -1.32
C VAL A 143 -10.66 -19.01 -0.53
N HIS A 144 -11.45 -18.30 0.27
CA HIS A 144 -12.54 -18.89 1.04
C HIS A 144 -13.65 -19.42 0.14
N ARG A 145 -13.99 -18.72 -0.94
CA ARG A 145 -15.04 -19.15 -1.87
C ARG A 145 -14.64 -20.41 -2.63
N GLU A 146 -13.39 -20.54 -3.04
CA GLU A 146 -12.89 -21.76 -3.70
C GLU A 146 -12.85 -22.94 -2.74
N ARG A 147 -12.34 -22.76 -1.51
CA ARG A 147 -12.37 -23.81 -0.48
C ARG A 147 -13.78 -24.33 -0.21
N ARG A 148 -14.79 -23.46 -0.13
CA ARG A 148 -16.19 -23.86 0.06
C ARG A 148 -16.73 -24.70 -1.10
N LYS A 149 -16.34 -24.40 -2.34
CA LYS A 149 -16.74 -25.20 -3.52
C LYS A 149 -16.10 -26.59 -3.50
N THR A 150 -14.83 -26.69 -3.12
CA THR A 150 -14.13 -27.99 -3.03
C THR A 150 -14.72 -28.88 -1.94
N VAL A 151 -15.08 -28.31 -0.78
CA VAL A 151 -15.73 -29.06 0.32
C VAL A 151 -17.13 -29.53 -0.08
N ALA A 152 -17.93 -28.70 -0.76
CA ALA A 152 -19.25 -29.10 -1.22
C ALA A 152 -19.22 -30.18 -2.34
N ALA A 153 -18.13 -30.23 -3.11
CA ALA A 153 -17.92 -31.23 -4.15
C ALA A 153 -17.30 -32.53 -3.64
N ALA A 154 -16.80 -32.57 -2.39
CA ALA A 154 -16.30 -33.80 -1.79
C ALA A 154 -17.47 -34.80 -1.70
N PRO A 155 -17.45 -35.89 -2.47
CA PRO A 155 -18.57 -36.81 -2.52
C PRO A 155 -18.78 -37.38 -1.12
N VAL A 156 -20.02 -37.32 -0.65
CA VAL A 156 -20.54 -38.19 0.40
C VAL A 156 -20.09 -39.60 0.00
N ALA A 157 -19.07 -40.12 0.67
CA ALA A 157 -18.66 -41.49 0.53
C ALA A 157 -19.90 -42.34 0.87
N GLN A 158 -20.56 -42.81 -0.18
CA GLN A 158 -21.71 -43.70 -0.06
C GLN A 158 -21.20 -44.93 0.69
N GLY A 159 -21.78 -45.15 1.87
CA GLY A 159 -21.54 -46.34 2.66
C GLY A 159 -21.90 -47.59 1.86
N PRO A 160 -21.26 -48.73 2.20
CA PRO A 160 -21.45 -50.01 1.53
C PRO A 160 -22.90 -50.51 1.57
#